data_AF-X1SIH5-F1
#
_entry.id   AF-X1SIH5-F1
#
_cell.length_a   1.000
_cell.length_b   1.000
_cell.length_c   1.000
_cell.angle_alpha   90.00
_cell.angle_beta   90.00
_cell.angle_gamma   90.00
#
_symmetry.space_group_name_H-M   'P 1'
#
loop_
_entity.id
_entity.type
_entity.pdbx_description
1 polymer ?
#
loop_
_entity_poly.entity_id
_entity_poly.type
_entity_poly.pdbx_seq_one_letter_code
_entity_poly.pdbx_strand_id
1 'polypeptide(L)'
;MRFPNLFKKRSKSPQALAQSQAVSTLQDLIAPAGLEINTNFLKLGNKYCSTLFILTYPNYLASNWFSSIINLDESFNISIFFHPLNINKVLRDLRKKSAEVQAQLSIEADRGLVRNPLLEAALNNIEKLRDTIQQGSEKLFEVGVYITFFADNKEELAKIESKIKNILEQQLIYAKPTIFREFEGMESSLPLGMDRLLLTTPLNS
;
A
#
# COMPACT_ATOMS: atom_id res chain seq x y z
N MET A 1 66.14 32.43 12.98
CA MET A 1 64.90 31.62 13.01
C MET A 1 63.74 32.47 13.51
N ARG A 2 62.74 32.72 12.66
CA ARG A 2 61.46 33.38 12.99
C ARG A 2 60.37 32.65 12.20
N PHE A 3 59.46 31.97 12.88
CA PHE A 3 58.25 31.39 12.28
C PHE A 3 57.10 32.40 12.38
N PRO A 4 56.32 32.66 11.30
CA PRO A 4 55.06 33.38 11.41
C PRO A 4 53.82 32.47 11.24
N ASN A 5 52.96 32.52 12.27
CA ASN A 5 51.48 32.52 12.30
C ASN A 5 50.64 31.56 11.44
N LEU A 6 50.18 30.49 12.11
CA LEU A 6 48.79 30.16 12.50
C LEU A 6 47.60 30.93 11.89
N PHE A 7 46.62 30.13 11.42
CA PHE A 7 45.18 30.41 11.19
C PHE A 7 44.78 31.52 10.20
N LYS A 8 44.70 31.15 8.92
CA LYS A 8 43.95 31.91 7.90
C LYS A 8 42.49 31.43 7.87
N LYS A 9 41.63 32.01 8.73
CA LYS A 9 40.17 31.84 8.68
C LYS A 9 39.67 32.41 7.35
N ARG A 10 39.26 31.55 6.41
CA ARG A 10 38.61 31.98 5.16
C ARG A 10 37.24 32.56 5.50
N SER A 11 37.17 33.88 5.68
CA SER A 11 35.90 34.61 5.68
C SER A 11 35.29 34.51 4.28
N LYS A 12 34.24 33.70 4.12
CA LYS A 12 33.42 33.73 2.90
C LYS A 12 32.80 35.13 2.79
N SER A 13 32.98 35.78 1.65
CA SER A 13 32.47 37.12 1.36
C SER A 13 30.93 37.14 1.38
N PRO A 14 30.29 38.27 1.77
CA PRO A 14 28.83 38.39 1.84
C PRO A 14 28.11 38.15 0.50
N GLN A 15 28.81 38.34 -0.62
CA GLN A 15 28.27 38.11 -1.96
C GLN A 15 27.97 36.64 -2.27
N ALA A 16 28.66 35.69 -1.63
CA ALA A 16 28.41 34.26 -1.81
C ALA A 16 27.13 33.78 -1.08
N LEU A 17 26.68 34.50 -0.04
CA LEU A 17 25.43 34.23 0.68
C LEU A 17 24.21 34.84 -0.03
N ALA A 18 24.40 35.95 -0.75
CA ALA A 18 23.34 36.60 -1.53
C ALA A 18 22.96 35.83 -2.81
N GLN A 19 23.93 35.18 -3.46
CA GLN A 19 23.66 34.39 -4.67
C GLN A 19 22.93 33.07 -4.39
N SER A 20 23.04 32.51 -3.17
CA SER A 20 22.25 31.34 -2.76
C SER A 20 20.80 31.66 -2.39
N GLN A 21 20.43 32.94 -2.24
CA GLN A 21 19.05 33.35 -1.95
C GLN A 21 18.19 33.60 -3.19
N ALA A 22 18.81 33.70 -4.38
CA ALA A 22 18.13 34.04 -5.63
C ALA A 22 17.79 32.84 -6.52
N VAL A 23 18.14 31.63 -6.09
CA VAL A 23 17.71 30.39 -6.76
C VAL A 23 16.75 29.71 -5.81
N SER A 24 15.50 30.17 -5.78
CA SER A 24 14.39 29.36 -5.30
C SER A 24 14.46 28.06 -6.11
N THR A 25 14.90 26.99 -5.47
CA THR A 25 14.99 25.69 -6.13
C THR A 25 13.58 25.34 -6.60
N LEU A 26 13.42 24.64 -7.73
CA LEU A 26 12.09 24.23 -8.21
C LEU A 26 11.30 23.50 -7.10
N GLN A 27 12.03 22.81 -6.21
CA GLN A 27 11.54 22.20 -4.97
C GLN A 27 10.86 23.20 -4.02
N ASP A 28 11.40 24.41 -3.84
CA ASP A 28 10.82 25.44 -2.98
C ASP A 28 9.54 26.04 -3.58
N LEU A 29 9.41 26.05 -4.92
CA LEU A 29 8.21 26.54 -5.62
C LEU A 29 7.04 25.55 -5.55
N ILE A 30 7.33 24.24 -5.51
CA ILE A 30 6.30 23.19 -5.44
C ILE A 30 6.06 22.69 -4.01
N ALA A 31 6.89 23.12 -3.05
CA ALA A 31 6.74 22.73 -1.66
C ALA A 31 5.41 23.27 -1.09
N PRO A 32 4.66 22.45 -0.34
CA PRO A 32 3.45 22.91 0.33
C PRO A 32 3.79 23.97 1.39
N ALA A 33 2.85 24.87 1.65
CA ALA A 33 3.01 25.93 2.66
C ALA A 33 3.32 25.40 4.08
N GLY A 34 2.94 24.15 4.36
CA GLY A 34 3.25 23.45 5.59
C GLY A 34 2.74 22.02 5.55
N LEU A 35 3.39 21.15 6.32
CA LEU A 35 3.04 19.74 6.45
C LEU A 35 2.90 19.40 7.94
N GLU A 36 1.73 18.90 8.33
CA GLU A 36 1.48 18.42 9.69
C GLU A 36 0.97 16.98 9.62
N ILE A 37 1.72 16.06 10.24
CA ILE A 37 1.42 14.62 10.23
C ILE A 37 0.69 14.28 11.52
N ASN A 38 -0.55 13.80 11.40
CA ASN A 38 -1.32 13.28 12.50
C ASN A 38 -1.51 11.75 12.35
N THR A 39 -2.08 11.10 13.37
CA THR A 39 -2.28 9.64 13.38
C THR A 39 -3.26 9.16 12.30
N ASN A 40 -4.33 9.92 12.03
CA ASN A 40 -5.42 9.49 11.14
C ASN A 40 -5.56 10.36 9.88
N PHE A 41 -4.82 11.46 9.79
CA PHE A 41 -4.87 12.37 8.64
C PHE A 41 -3.55 13.13 8.53
N LEU A 42 -3.34 13.76 7.39
CA LEU A 42 -2.25 14.67 7.12
C LEU A 42 -2.83 16.02 6.71
N LYS A 43 -2.30 17.10 7.26
CA LYS A 43 -2.68 18.46 6.86
C LYS A 43 -1.60 19.03 5.95
N LEU A 44 -1.99 19.32 4.71
CA LEU A 44 -1.15 19.85 3.65
C LEU A 44 -1.58 21.29 3.36
N GLY A 45 -0.86 22.27 3.91
CA GLY A 45 -1.27 23.67 3.91
C GLY A 45 -2.64 23.84 4.58
N ASN A 46 -3.66 24.15 3.76
CA ASN A 46 -5.03 24.37 4.24
C ASN A 46 -5.94 23.15 4.04
N LYS A 47 -5.49 22.09 3.35
CA LYS A 47 -6.29 20.90 3.09
C LYS A 47 -5.94 19.78 4.07
N TYR A 48 -6.94 18.98 4.40
CA TYR A 48 -6.78 17.72 5.13
C TYR A 48 -6.84 16.58 4.13
N CYS A 49 -6.02 15.56 4.31
CA CYS A 49 -6.06 14.36 3.49
C CYS A 49 -5.86 13.12 4.33
N SER A 50 -6.36 12.00 3.83
CA SER A 50 -6.11 10.68 4.38
C SER A 50 -6.07 9.66 3.26
N THR A 51 -5.39 8.53 3.51
CA THR A 51 -5.27 7.45 2.53
C THR A 51 -5.96 6.19 3.01
N LEU A 52 -6.80 5.62 2.14
CA LEU A 52 -7.33 4.27 2.29
C LEU A 52 -6.51 3.31 1.44
N PHE A 53 -6.29 2.09 1.95
CA PHE A 53 -5.78 0.98 1.16
C PHE A 53 -6.82 -0.14 1.12
N ILE A 54 -6.88 -0.87 0.00
CA ILE A 54 -7.73 -2.06 -0.11
C ILE A 54 -7.04 -3.24 0.58
N LEU A 55 -7.72 -3.85 1.54
CA LEU A 55 -7.24 -4.99 2.32
C LEU A 55 -7.71 -6.34 1.75
N THR A 56 -8.90 -6.39 1.16
CA THR A 56 -9.50 -7.65 0.72
C THR A 56 -10.43 -7.42 -0.45
N TYR A 57 -10.41 -8.37 -1.39
CA TYR A 57 -11.29 -8.43 -2.55
C TYR A 57 -12.25 -9.62 -2.42
N PRO A 58 -13.45 -9.56 -3.06
CA PRO A 58 -14.31 -10.72 -3.21
C PRO A 58 -13.64 -11.82 -4.03
N ASN A 59 -14.13 -13.05 -3.90
CA ASN A 59 -13.67 -14.21 -4.68
C ASN A 59 -13.85 -14.02 -6.20
N TYR A 60 -14.80 -13.17 -6.60
CA TYR A 60 -15.02 -12.79 -7.97
C TYR A 60 -15.14 -11.27 -8.05
N LEU A 61 -14.29 -10.64 -8.85
CA LEU A 61 -14.25 -9.21 -9.03
C LEU A 61 -14.71 -8.87 -10.45
N ALA A 62 -15.89 -8.27 -10.58
CA ALA A 62 -16.43 -7.85 -11.88
C ALA A 62 -15.55 -6.75 -12.50
N SER A 63 -15.37 -6.73 -13.82
CA SER A 63 -14.44 -5.79 -14.49
C SER A 63 -14.72 -4.30 -14.23
N ASN A 64 -15.97 -3.95 -13.90
CA ASN A 64 -16.41 -2.58 -13.61
C ASN A 64 -16.52 -2.26 -12.10
N TRP A 65 -15.96 -3.10 -11.23
CA TRP A 65 -16.07 -2.94 -9.77
C TRP A 65 -15.72 -1.53 -9.28
N PHE A 66 -14.70 -0.92 -9.86
CA PHE A 66 -14.18 0.37 -9.39
C PHE A 66 -14.90 1.60 -9.95
N SER A 67 -15.86 1.40 -10.85
CA SER A 67 -16.60 2.49 -11.49
C SER A 67 -17.32 3.41 -10.50
N SER A 68 -17.91 2.83 -9.44
CA SER A 68 -18.61 3.58 -8.39
C SER A 68 -17.71 4.56 -7.64
N ILE A 69 -16.41 4.26 -7.52
CA ILE A 69 -15.43 5.15 -6.89
C ILE A 69 -15.00 6.25 -7.85
N ILE A 70 -14.67 5.90 -9.09
CA ILE A 70 -14.22 6.87 -10.11
C ILE A 70 -15.30 7.93 -10.38
N ASN A 71 -16.58 7.56 -10.32
CA ASN A 71 -17.71 8.46 -10.58
C ASN A 71 -18.10 9.32 -9.37
N LEU A 72 -17.37 9.27 -8.25
CA LEU A 72 -17.62 10.14 -7.11
C LEU A 72 -17.22 11.58 -7.44
N ASP A 73 -18.13 12.51 -7.17
CA ASP A 73 -17.86 13.96 -7.22
C ASP A 73 -17.09 14.40 -5.96
N GLU A 74 -15.89 13.85 -5.77
CA GLU A 74 -15.00 14.14 -4.65
C GLU A 74 -13.56 14.27 -5.18
N SER A 75 -12.71 15.06 -4.51
CA SER A 75 -11.30 15.18 -4.89
C SER A 75 -10.48 14.05 -4.29
N PHE A 76 -10.02 13.12 -5.11
CA PHE A 76 -9.11 12.04 -4.70
C PHE A 76 -8.09 11.65 -5.78
N ASN A 77 -6.99 11.07 -5.33
CA ASN A 77 -5.98 10.42 -6.14
C ASN A 77 -6.06 8.91 -5.92
N ILE A 78 -5.86 8.14 -6.98
CA ILE A 78 -5.82 6.68 -6.90
C ILE A 78 -4.52 6.19 -7.53
N SER A 79 -3.82 5.35 -6.78
CA SER A 79 -2.66 4.61 -7.27
C SER A 79 -2.92 3.11 -7.19
N ILE A 80 -2.54 2.41 -8.26
CA ILE A 80 -2.61 0.95 -8.35
C ILE A 80 -1.22 0.42 -8.69
N PHE A 81 -0.68 -0.42 -7.82
CA PHE A 81 0.62 -1.05 -7.97
C PHE A 81 0.45 -2.54 -8.22
N PHE A 82 1.14 -3.06 -9.23
CA PHE A 82 1.19 -4.47 -9.57
C PHE A 82 2.59 -5.00 -9.30
N HIS A 83 2.70 -5.88 -8.30
CA HIS A 83 3.95 -6.52 -7.91
C HIS A 83 3.95 -7.97 -8.39
N PRO A 84 4.79 -8.36 -9.37
CA PRO A 84 4.79 -9.72 -9.89
C PRO A 84 5.30 -10.69 -8.82
N LEU A 85 4.56 -11.77 -8.60
CA LEU A 85 4.95 -12.82 -7.67
C LEU A 85 5.94 -13.78 -8.32
N ASN A 86 6.91 -14.24 -7.54
CA ASN A 86 7.79 -15.32 -7.96
C ASN A 86 7.04 -16.66 -7.80
N ILE A 87 6.47 -17.14 -8.91
CA ILE A 87 5.69 -18.38 -8.97
C ILE A 87 6.44 -19.57 -8.35
N ASN A 88 7.76 -19.67 -8.57
CA ASN A 88 8.56 -20.75 -7.99
C ASN A 88 8.63 -20.68 -6.46
N LYS A 89 8.62 -19.47 -5.88
CA LYS A 89 8.54 -19.30 -4.43
C LYS A 89 7.15 -19.72 -3.92
N VAL A 90 6.08 -19.24 -4.57
CA VAL A 90 4.69 -19.57 -4.21
C VAL A 90 4.44 -21.08 -4.27
N LEU A 91 4.86 -21.77 -5.34
CA LEU A 91 4.72 -23.22 -5.47
C LEU A 91 5.48 -23.99 -4.37
N ARG A 92 6.66 -23.49 -3.97
CA ARG A 92 7.43 -24.08 -2.85
C ARG A 92 6.71 -23.90 -1.52
N ASP A 93 6.16 -22.72 -1.27
CA ASP A 93 5.41 -22.40 -0.05
C ASP A 93 4.12 -23.23 0.03
N LEU A 94 3.38 -23.37 -1.08
CA LEU A 94 2.20 -24.23 -1.17
C LEU A 94 2.54 -25.71 -0.95
N ARG A 95 3.65 -26.21 -1.51
CA ARG A 95 4.13 -27.58 -1.27
C ARG A 95 4.41 -27.81 0.21
N LYS A 96 5.07 -26.85 0.87
CA LYS A 96 5.34 -26.93 2.32
C LYS A 96 4.03 -26.94 3.12
N LYS A 97 3.08 -26.07 2.78
CA LYS A 97 1.78 -26.02 3.45
C LYS A 97 0.95 -27.29 3.26
N SER A 98 0.95 -27.87 2.05
CA SER A 98 0.33 -29.18 1.79
C SER A 98 0.93 -30.25 2.69
N ALA A 99 2.27 -30.32 2.79
CA ALA A 99 2.94 -31.31 3.62
C ALA A 99 2.59 -31.14 5.12
N GLU A 100 2.48 -29.91 5.62
CA GLU A 100 2.04 -29.63 6.99
C GLU A 100 0.60 -30.13 7.25
N VAL A 101 -0.35 -29.84 6.34
CA VAL A 101 -1.74 -30.28 6.47
C VAL A 101 -1.86 -31.80 6.35
N GLN A 102 -1.13 -32.42 5.42
CA GLN A 102 -1.07 -33.88 5.26
C GLN A 102 -0.49 -34.58 6.50
N ALA A 103 0.58 -34.05 7.07
CA ALA A 103 1.16 -34.59 8.30
C ALA A 103 0.16 -34.53 9.46
N GLN A 104 -0.60 -33.44 9.58
CA GLN A 104 -1.63 -33.33 10.60
C GLN A 104 -2.78 -34.31 10.40
N LEU A 105 -3.26 -34.48 9.16
CA LEU A 105 -4.25 -35.51 8.82
C LEU A 105 -3.75 -36.92 9.17
N SER A 106 -2.47 -37.22 8.89
CA SER A 106 -1.85 -38.50 9.25
C SER A 106 -1.84 -38.71 10.77
N ILE A 107 -1.44 -37.70 11.54
CA ILE A 107 -1.42 -37.77 13.01
C ILE A 107 -2.83 -37.98 13.58
N GLU A 108 -3.85 -37.32 13.04
CA GLU A 108 -5.24 -37.49 13.47
C GLU A 108 -5.75 -38.90 13.13
N ALA A 109 -5.42 -39.41 11.94
CA ALA A 109 -5.77 -40.77 11.52
C ALA A 109 -5.08 -41.84 12.38
N ASP A 110 -3.79 -41.67 12.70
CA ASP A 110 -3.02 -42.59 13.56
C ASP A 110 -3.59 -42.66 14.99
N ARG A 111 -4.20 -41.56 15.45
CA ARG A 111 -4.93 -41.48 16.73
C ARG A 111 -6.34 -42.08 16.67
N GLY A 112 -6.76 -42.59 15.51
CA GLY A 112 -8.10 -43.14 15.30
C GLY A 112 -9.21 -42.08 15.32
N LEU A 113 -8.88 -40.79 15.12
CA LEU A 113 -9.89 -39.74 15.06
C LEU A 113 -10.70 -39.82 13.77
N VAL A 114 -11.97 -39.41 13.86
CA VAL A 114 -12.82 -39.28 12.68
C VAL A 114 -12.25 -38.19 11.78
N ARG A 115 -12.37 -38.38 10.46
CA ARG A 115 -11.91 -37.44 9.44
C ARG A 115 -12.34 -36.01 9.76
N ASN A 116 -11.37 -35.10 9.69
CA ASN A 116 -11.56 -33.68 9.89
C ASN A 116 -11.89 -32.99 8.55
N PRO A 117 -13.16 -32.63 8.28
CA PRO A 117 -13.56 -32.11 6.98
C PRO A 117 -12.89 -30.76 6.67
N LEU A 118 -12.53 -29.99 7.69
CA LEU A 118 -11.85 -28.70 7.53
C LEU A 118 -10.43 -28.89 6.99
N LEU A 119 -9.68 -29.85 7.51
CA LEU A 119 -8.32 -30.16 7.04
C LEU A 119 -8.34 -30.79 5.64
N GLU A 120 -9.29 -31.67 5.35
CA GLU A 120 -9.46 -32.24 4.01
C GLU A 120 -9.81 -31.15 2.98
N ALA A 121 -10.73 -30.24 3.31
CA ALA A 121 -11.08 -29.11 2.46
C ALA A 121 -9.88 -28.18 2.26
N ALA A 122 -9.11 -27.90 3.31
CA ALA A 122 -7.90 -27.09 3.21
C ALA A 122 -6.86 -27.72 2.28
N LEU A 123 -6.60 -29.03 2.42
CA LEU A 123 -5.68 -29.75 1.53
C LEU A 123 -6.14 -29.72 0.08
N ASN A 124 -7.42 -30.00 -0.16
CA ASN A 124 -7.99 -29.96 -1.52
C ASN A 124 -7.87 -28.56 -2.15
N ASN A 125 -8.13 -27.50 -1.37
CA ASN A 125 -7.97 -26.13 -1.85
C ASN A 125 -6.50 -25.79 -2.17
N ILE A 126 -5.55 -26.26 -1.36
CA ILE A 126 -4.11 -26.08 -1.63
C ILE A 126 -3.72 -26.80 -2.93
N GLU A 127 -4.12 -28.06 -3.12
CA GLU A 127 -3.77 -28.82 -4.32
C GLU A 127 -4.44 -28.21 -5.57
N LYS A 128 -5.71 -27.83 -5.51
CA LYS A 128 -6.38 -27.11 -6.60
C LYS A 128 -5.66 -25.82 -6.98
N LEU A 129 -5.20 -25.05 -5.99
CA LEU A 129 -4.44 -23.84 -6.24
C LEU A 129 -3.09 -24.16 -6.89
N ARG A 130 -2.38 -25.20 -6.42
CA ARG A 130 -1.12 -25.65 -7.04
C ARG A 130 -1.33 -26.07 -8.50
N ASP A 131 -2.37 -26.85 -8.77
CA ASP A 131 -2.72 -27.31 -10.13
C ASP A 131 -3.05 -26.12 -11.03
N THR A 132 -3.84 -25.18 -10.53
CA THR A 132 -4.20 -23.95 -11.26
C THR A 132 -2.96 -23.13 -11.61
N ILE A 133 -2.03 -22.96 -10.67
CA ILE A 133 -0.78 -22.22 -10.90
C ILE A 133 0.17 -22.96 -11.85
N GLN A 134 0.17 -24.29 -11.84
CA GLN A 134 0.99 -25.09 -12.75
C GLN A 134 0.41 -25.14 -14.17
N GLN A 135 -0.91 -25.16 -14.30
CA GLN A 135 -1.62 -25.20 -15.59
C GLN A 135 -1.74 -23.81 -16.22
N GLY A 136 -1.93 -22.78 -15.40
CA GLY A 136 -2.04 -21.39 -15.82
C GLY A 136 -0.67 -20.76 -16.03
N SER A 137 -0.34 -20.40 -17.27
CA SER A 137 0.83 -19.60 -17.61
C SER A 137 0.73 -18.13 -17.18
N GLU A 138 -0.23 -17.80 -16.31
CA GLU A 138 -0.53 -16.43 -15.92
C GLU A 138 0.40 -15.96 -14.81
N LYS A 139 0.85 -14.70 -14.92
CA LYS A 139 1.65 -14.07 -13.89
C LYS A 139 0.73 -13.74 -12.73
N LEU A 140 1.02 -14.30 -11.56
CA LEU A 140 0.37 -13.89 -10.32
C LEU A 140 0.89 -12.53 -9.88
N PHE A 141 0.01 -11.67 -9.39
CA PHE A 141 0.36 -10.34 -8.88
C PHE A 141 -0.15 -10.15 -7.46
N GLU A 142 0.68 -9.51 -6.66
CA GLU A 142 0.25 -8.77 -5.49
C GLU A 142 -0.14 -7.36 -5.93
N VAL A 143 -1.34 -6.93 -5.55
CA VAL A 143 -1.88 -5.63 -5.96
C VAL A 143 -2.06 -4.74 -4.74
N GLY A 144 -1.48 -3.54 -4.79
CA GLY A 144 -1.71 -2.47 -3.83
C GLY A 144 -2.59 -1.40 -4.47
N VAL A 145 -3.73 -1.07 -3.83
CA VAL A 145 -4.62 0.01 -4.28
C VAL A 145 -4.74 1.02 -3.16
N TYR A 146 -4.38 2.27 -3.45
CA TYR A 146 -4.41 3.38 -2.51
C TYR A 146 -5.30 4.49 -3.03
N ILE A 147 -6.17 5.02 -2.16
CA ILE A 147 -7.10 6.09 -2.45
C ILE A 147 -6.83 7.21 -1.45
N THR A 148 -6.21 8.29 -1.90
CA THR A 148 -5.96 9.49 -1.08
C THR A 148 -6.98 10.56 -1.43
N PHE A 149 -7.78 10.96 -0.46
CA PHE A 149 -8.85 11.94 -0.64
C PHE A 149 -8.57 13.20 0.19
N PHE A 150 -9.14 14.33 -0.24
CA PHE A 150 -8.85 15.65 0.28
C PHE A 150 -10.13 16.37 0.72
N ALA A 151 -10.03 17.16 1.79
CA ALA A 151 -11.14 17.94 2.35
C ALA A 151 -10.66 19.28 2.92
N ASP A 152 -11.58 20.23 3.13
CA ASP A 152 -11.27 21.52 3.76
C ASP A 152 -11.23 21.46 5.29
N ASN A 153 -11.87 20.45 5.87
CA ASN A 153 -11.91 20.23 7.32
C ASN A 153 -11.98 18.74 7.68
N LYS A 154 -11.74 18.42 8.96
CA LYS A 154 -11.71 17.04 9.46
C LYS A 154 -13.07 16.34 9.39
N GLU A 155 -14.17 17.07 9.53
CA GLU A 155 -15.52 16.50 9.52
C GLU A 155 -15.91 16.05 8.12
N GLU A 156 -15.61 16.86 7.12
CA GLU A 156 -15.77 16.53 5.70
C GLU A 156 -14.86 15.36 5.31
N LEU A 157 -13.60 15.35 5.76
CA LEU A 157 -12.70 14.23 5.53
C LEU A 157 -13.30 12.90 6.02
N ALA A 158 -13.84 12.88 7.24
CA ALA A 158 -14.46 11.68 7.80
C ALA A 158 -15.74 11.26 7.04
N LYS A 159 -16.50 12.22 6.49
CA LYS A 159 -17.67 11.94 5.64
C LYS A 159 -17.25 11.27 4.33
N ILE A 160 -16.22 11.82 3.66
CA ILE A 160 -15.69 11.25 2.41
C ILE A 160 -15.13 9.85 2.67
N GLU A 161 -14.36 9.67 3.74
CA GLU A 161 -13.82 8.36 4.15
C GLU A 161 -14.94 7.33 4.33
N SER A 162 -15.99 7.68 5.07
CA SER A 162 -17.13 6.80 5.32
C SER A 162 -17.90 6.49 4.04
N LYS A 163 -18.07 7.47 3.16
CA LYS A 163 -18.74 7.31 1.86
C LYS A 163 -18.00 6.32 0.97
N ILE A 164 -16.67 6.48 0.83
CA ILE A 164 -15.81 5.58 0.03
C ILE A 164 -15.85 4.17 0.60
N LYS A 165 -15.69 4.01 1.93
CA LYS A 165 -15.76 2.71 2.60
C LYS A 165 -17.09 2.01 2.36
N ASN A 166 -18.21 2.71 2.55
CA ASN A 166 -19.54 2.14 2.37
C ASN A 166 -19.76 1.62 0.93
N ILE A 167 -19.27 2.34 -0.08
CA ILE A 167 -19.37 1.92 -1.49
C ILE A 167 -18.57 0.64 -1.73
N LEU A 168 -17.34 0.57 -1.23
CA LEU A 168 -16.49 -0.61 -1.37
C LEU A 168 -17.08 -1.81 -0.60
N GLU A 169 -17.58 -1.60 0.61
CA GLU A 169 -18.16 -2.65 1.44
C GLU A 169 -19.40 -3.29 0.81
N GLN A 170 -20.23 -2.52 0.09
CA GLN A 170 -21.35 -3.05 -0.69
C GLN A 170 -20.92 -4.03 -1.78
N GLN A 171 -19.67 -3.92 -2.24
CA GLN A 171 -19.06 -4.82 -3.23
C GLN A 171 -18.20 -5.91 -2.57
N LEU A 172 -18.29 -6.07 -1.24
CA LEU A 172 -17.46 -6.98 -0.44
C LEU A 172 -15.96 -6.68 -0.54
N ILE A 173 -15.62 -5.42 -0.81
CA ILE A 173 -14.25 -4.90 -0.83
C ILE A 173 -14.03 -4.13 0.45
N TYR A 174 -13.03 -4.55 1.23
CA TYR A 174 -12.75 -3.93 2.52
C TYR A 174 -11.54 -3.00 2.40
N ALA A 175 -11.73 -1.73 2.74
CA ALA A 175 -10.67 -0.73 2.77
C ALA A 175 -10.41 -0.22 4.19
N LYS A 176 -9.14 0.05 4.51
CA LYS A 176 -8.73 0.57 5.82
C LYS A 176 -7.87 1.83 5.69
N PRO A 177 -7.93 2.74 6.67
CA PRO A 177 -7.08 3.91 6.70
C PRO A 177 -5.64 3.54 7.06
N THR A 178 -4.69 4.35 6.58
CA THR A 178 -3.26 4.20 6.84
C THR A 178 -2.85 4.81 8.18
N ILE A 179 -3.48 4.35 9.27
CA ILE A 179 -3.24 4.87 10.61
C ILE A 179 -1.73 4.82 10.94
N PHE A 180 -1.17 5.92 11.42
CA PHE A 180 0.26 6.17 11.68
C PHE A 180 1.17 6.16 10.44
N ARG A 181 0.64 5.94 9.24
CA ARG A 181 1.37 5.86 7.96
C ARG A 181 0.76 6.75 6.88
N GLU A 182 0.11 7.83 7.29
CA GLU A 182 -0.60 8.76 6.39
C GLU A 182 0.35 9.46 5.42
N PHE A 183 1.58 9.76 5.86
CA PHE A 183 2.58 10.37 4.99
C PHE A 183 3.03 9.39 3.89
N GLU A 184 3.34 8.14 4.24
CA GLU A 184 3.67 7.10 3.28
C GLU A 184 2.50 6.80 2.34
N GLY A 185 1.26 6.87 2.84
CA GLY A 185 0.06 6.74 2.03
C GLY A 185 -0.08 7.84 0.99
N MET A 186 0.09 9.10 1.42
CA MET A 186 0.09 10.24 0.51
C MET A 186 1.19 10.11 -0.56
N GLU A 187 2.42 9.76 -0.16
CA GLU A 187 3.53 9.59 -1.10
C GLU A 187 3.29 8.45 -2.10
N SER A 188 2.65 7.35 -1.66
CA SER A 188 2.31 6.23 -2.55
C SER A 188 1.22 6.60 -3.58
N SER A 189 0.41 7.61 -3.27
CA SER A 189 -0.60 8.15 -4.18
C SER A 189 -0.08 9.24 -5.12
N LEU A 190 1.17 9.68 -4.95
CA LEU A 190 1.81 10.60 -5.89
C LEU A 190 2.27 9.84 -7.15
N PRO A 191 2.29 10.49 -8.33
CA PRO A 191 2.73 9.88 -9.59
C PRO A 191 4.26 9.74 -9.67
N LEU A 192 4.90 9.31 -8.58
CA LEU A 192 6.34 9.06 -8.47
C LEU A 192 6.69 7.60 -8.75
N GLY A 193 5.69 6.72 -8.88
CA GLY A 193 5.89 5.29 -9.11
C GLY A 193 6.50 4.56 -7.91
N MET A 194 6.37 5.12 -6.70
CA MET A 194 6.92 4.54 -5.48
C MET A 194 5.80 4.02 -4.59
N ASP A 195 5.78 2.71 -4.35
CA ASP A 195 4.90 2.10 -3.35
C ASP A 195 5.61 2.11 -1.98
N ARG A 196 5.32 3.10 -1.14
CA ARG A 196 5.92 3.21 0.21
C ARG A 196 5.12 2.45 1.26
N LEU A 197 3.85 2.17 1.00
CA LEU A 197 2.99 1.43 1.92
C LEU A 197 3.30 -0.06 1.90
N LEU A 198 3.53 -0.64 0.71
CA LEU A 198 3.69 -2.07 0.49
C LEU A 198 2.55 -2.89 1.12
N LEU A 199 1.34 -2.32 1.13
CA LEU A 199 0.13 -2.96 1.63
C LEU A 199 -0.58 -3.59 0.42
N THR A 200 -0.09 -4.76 0.04
CA THR A 200 -0.54 -5.50 -1.13
C THR A 200 -1.41 -6.68 -0.74
N THR A 201 -2.32 -7.07 -1.64
CA THR A 201 -3.12 -8.28 -1.50
C THR A 201 -2.96 -9.12 -2.78
N PRO A 202 -2.82 -10.45 -2.69
CA PRO A 202 -2.86 -11.30 -3.88
C PRO A 202 -4.19 -11.10 -4.62
N LEU A 203 -4.11 -10.74 -5.90
CA LEU A 203 -5.28 -10.65 -6.76
C LEU A 203 -5.28 -11.85 -7.70
N ASN A 204 -6.19 -12.79 -7.45
CA ASN A 204 -6.44 -13.92 -8.33
C ASN A 204 -7.57 -13.50 -9.28
N SER A 205 -7.27 -13.36 -10.57
CA SER A 205 -8.29 -13.26 -11.62
C SER A 205 -8.60 -14.63 -12.20
#